data_AF-A0A246B708-F1
#
_entry.id   AF-A0A246B708-F1
#
_cell.length_a   1.000
_cell.length_b   1.000
_cell.length_c   1.000
_cell.angle_alpha   90.00
_cell.angle_beta   90.00
_cell.angle_gamma   90.00
#
_symmetry.space_group_name_H-M   'P 1'
#
loop_
_entity.id
_entity.type
_entity.pdbx_description
1 polymer ?
#
loop_
_entity_poly.entity_id
_entity_poly.type
_entity_poly.pdbx_seq_one_letter_code
_entity_poly.pdbx_strand_id
1 'polypeptide(L)' 'MGNTLKDSRFDYSKDLIINSDRFRFIPKWSYKIIYERKNNEVRIIDVFGTKQNPEILKKYK' A
#
# COMPACT_ATOMS: atom_id res chain seq x y z
N MET A 1 15.15 -6.32 7.36
CA MET A 1 14.02 -6.54 6.43
C MET A 1 13.77 -5.37 5.47
N GLY A 2 14.72 -4.44 5.24
CA GLY A 2 14.51 -3.26 4.39
C GLY A 2 14.79 -3.45 2.88
N ASN A 3 15.31 -4.61 2.47
CA ASN A 3 15.75 -4.85 1.09
C ASN A 3 14.69 -5.55 0.20
N THR A 4 13.55 -5.99 0.74
CA THR A 4 12.56 -6.80 -0.01
C THR A 4 11.87 -6.01 -1.12
N LEU A 5 11.63 -4.71 -0.93
CA LEU A 5 11.05 -3.89 -1.98
C LEU A 5 12.00 -3.60 -3.14
N LYS A 6 13.30 -3.90 -3.05
CA LYS A 6 14.20 -3.73 -4.20
C LYS A 6 14.12 -4.89 -5.20
N ASP A 7 13.64 -6.05 -4.75
CA ASP A 7 13.60 -7.28 -5.55
C ASP A 7 12.16 -7.59 -5.97
N SER A 8 11.90 -7.57 -7.29
CA SER A 8 10.57 -7.79 -7.86
C SER A 8 10.03 -9.20 -7.65
N ARG A 9 10.88 -10.18 -7.31
CA ARG A 9 10.46 -11.55 -6.97
C ARG A 9 9.66 -11.60 -5.66
N PHE A 10 9.78 -10.56 -4.84
CA PHE A 10 9.09 -10.43 -3.55
C PHE A 10 8.04 -9.30 -3.58
N ASP A 11 7.52 -8.97 -4.76
CA ASP A 11 6.44 -8.00 -4.88
C ASP A 11 5.17 -8.48 -4.15
N TYR A 12 4.56 -7.56 -3.42
CA TYR A 12 3.29 -7.79 -2.74
C TYR A 12 2.10 -7.80 -3.71
N SER A 13 0.96 -8.29 -3.25
CA SER A 13 -0.27 -8.36 -4.03
C SER A 13 -0.72 -6.98 -4.56
N LYS A 14 -1.33 -7.02 -5.74
CA LYS A 14 -2.03 -5.88 -6.33
C LYS A 14 -3.17 -5.40 -5.41
N ASP A 15 -3.36 -4.09 -5.34
CA ASP A 15 -4.49 -3.49 -4.61
C ASP A 15 -5.74 -3.51 -5.49
N LEU A 16 -6.79 -4.20 -5.05
CA LEU A 16 -8.00 -4.38 -5.85
C LEU A 16 -8.93 -3.16 -5.86
N ILE A 17 -8.70 -2.19 -4.98
CA ILE A 17 -9.57 -1.03 -4.79
C ILE A 17 -9.07 0.16 -5.62
N ILE A 18 -7.74 0.36 -5.64
CA ILE A 18 -7.10 1.47 -6.35
C ILE A 18 -6.50 0.93 -7.64
N ASN A 19 -7.18 1.12 -8.78
CA ASN A 19 -6.74 0.79 -10.15
C ASN A 19 -5.79 -0.43 -10.23
N SER A 20 -6.41 -1.61 -10.34
CA SER A 20 -5.89 -2.90 -9.87
C SER A 20 -4.58 -3.38 -10.46
N ASP A 21 -4.15 -2.88 -11.61
CA ASP A 21 -2.95 -3.42 -12.27
C ASP A 21 -1.66 -2.70 -11.91
N ARG A 22 -1.75 -1.48 -11.40
CA ARG A 22 -0.58 -0.61 -11.19
C ARG A 22 -0.14 -0.53 -9.73
N PHE A 23 -1.08 -0.57 -8.80
CA PHE A 23 -0.81 -0.36 -7.39
C PHE A 23 -0.78 -1.68 -6.63
N ARG A 24 0.13 -1.76 -5.66
CA ARG A 24 0.30 -2.89 -4.75
C ARG A 24 0.23 -2.40 -3.32
N PHE A 25 -0.05 -3.30 -2.38
CA PHE A 25 -0.16 -2.93 -0.98
C PHE A 25 0.69 -3.80 -0.06
N ILE A 26 1.23 -3.20 1.00
CA ILE A 26 1.95 -3.89 2.06
C ILE A 26 1.16 -3.73 3.36
N PRO A 27 0.65 -4.83 3.94
CA PRO A 27 0.17 -4.80 5.31
C PRO A 27 1.37 -4.86 6.25
N LYS A 28 1.63 -3.79 7.00
CA LYS A 28 2.68 -3.77 8.01
C LYS A 28 2.14 -3.21 9.32
N TRP A 29 2.07 -4.06 10.33
CA TRP A 29 1.49 -3.74 11.64
C TRP A 29 0.05 -3.20 11.50
N SER A 30 -0.22 -2.01 12.02
CA SER A 30 -1.50 -1.31 11.90
C SER A 30 -1.51 -0.30 10.74
N TYR A 31 -0.74 -0.57 9.68
CA TYR A 31 -0.66 0.29 8.50
C TYR A 31 -0.84 -0.51 7.21
N LYS A 32 -1.45 0.14 6.22
CA LYS A 32 -1.51 -0.28 4.83
C LYS A 32 -0.70 0.73 4.00
N ILE A 33 0.37 0.27 3.39
CA ILE A 33 1.23 1.09 2.53
C ILE A 33 0.85 0.78 1.08
N ILE A 34 0.51 1.80 0.30
CA ILE A 34 0.28 1.67 -1.14
C ILE A 34 1.55 2.10 -1.88
N TYR A 35 1.97 1.28 -2.83
CA TYR A 35 3.14 1.59 -3.65
C TYR A 35 2.91 1.19 -5.11
N GLU A 36 3.66 1.82 -6.01
CA GLU A 36 3.79 1.38 -7.39
C GLU A 36 5.23 0.97 -7.68
N ARG A 37 5.38 -0.01 -8.58
CA ARG A 37 6.69 -0.41 -9.10
C ARG A 37 6.86 0.11 -10.51
N LYS A 38 7.97 0.81 -10.74
CA LYS A 38 8.47 1.16 -12.06
C LYS A 38 9.78 0.42 -12.31
N ASN A 39 10.21 0.39 -13.57
CA ASN A 39 11.34 -0.45 -14.03
C ASN A 39 12.55 -0.44 -13.08
N ASN A 40 12.93 0.73 -12.55
CA ASN A 40 14.11 0.86 -11.68
C ASN A 40 13.82 1.40 -10.27
N GLU A 41 12.56 1.61 -9.90
CA GLU A 41 12.24 2.25 -8.62
C GLU A 41 10.91 1.78 -8.03
N VAL A 42 10.81 1.93 -6.71
CA VAL A 42 9.56 1.77 -5.96
C VAL A 42 9.16 3.12 -5.42
N ARG A 43 7.94 3.54 -5.73
CA ARG A 43 7.36 4.78 -5.21
C ARG A 43 6.28 4.44 -4.19
N ILE A 44 6.44 4.92 -2.97
CA ILE A 44 5.37 4.91 -1.97
C ILE A 44 4.38 6.00 -2.36
N ILE A 45 3.13 5.60 -2.57
CA ILE A 45 2.05 6.51 -2.97
C ILE A 45 1.36 7.06 -1.73
N ASP A 46 1.06 6.19 -0.77
CA ASP A 46 0.37 6.59 0.46
C ASP A 46 0.59 5.58 1.59
N VAL A 47 0.33 6.01 2.83
CA VAL A 47 0.41 5.20 4.05
C VAL A 47 -0.80 5.49 4.94
N PHE A 48 -1.68 4.49 5.06
CA PHE A 48 -2.89 4.59 5.88
C PHE A 48 -2.73 3.81 7.17
N GLY A 49 -3.16 4.39 8.29
CA GLY A 49 -3.41 3.60 9.50
C GLY A 49 -4.65 2.71 9.29
N THR A 50 -4.57 1.43 9.61
CA THR A 50 -5.71 0.50 9.52
C THR A 50 -6.59 0.54 10.76
N LYS A 51 -6.13 1.16 11.85
CA LYS A 51 -6.94 1.50 13.02
C LYS A 51 -7.75 2.75 12.74
N GLN A 52 -8.69 2.67 11.81
CA GLN A 52 -9.69 3.71 11.60
C GLN A 52 -11.03 3.25 12.18
N ASN A 53 -11.65 4.13 12.96
CA ASN A 53 -13.01 3.92 13.45
C ASN A 53 -13.98 4.41 12.36
N PRO A 54 -14.84 3.53 11.79
CA PRO A 54 -15.81 3.91 10.76
C PRO A 54 -16.71 5.08 11.17
N GLU A 55 -17.05 5.18 12.47
CA GLU A 55 -17.91 6.27 12.97
C GLU A 55 -17.23 7.64 12.90
N ILE A 56 -15.90 7.70 13.03
CA ILE A 56 -15.14 8.95 12.89
C ILE A 56 -15.10 9.39 11.42
N LEU A 57 -14.98 8.44 10.49
CA LEU A 57 -14.91 8.71 9.06
C LEU A 57 -16.22 9.25 8.48
N LYS A 58 -17.38 8.81 9.02
CA LYS A 58 -18.70 9.34 8.64
C LYS A 58 -18.82 10.86 8.86
N LYS A 59 -18.04 11.43 9.77
CA LYS A 59 -18.07 12.87 10.10
C LYS A 59 -17.42 13.76 9.02
N TYR A 60 -16.57 13.18 8.17
CA TYR A 60 -15.83 13.90 7.13
C TYR A 60 -16.35 13.61 5.72
N LYS A 61 -17.56 13.05 5.61
CA LYS A 61 -18.23 12.69 4.37
C LYS A 61 -19.33 13.70 4.06
#